data_AF-A0A5K7YPL8-F1
#
_entry.id   AF-A0A5K7YPL8-F1
#
_cell.length_a   1.000
_cell.length_b   1.000
_cell.length_c   1.000
_cell.angle_alpha   90.00
_cell.angle_beta   90.00
_cell.angle_gamma   90.00
#
_symmetry.space_group_name_H-M   'P 1'
#
loop_
_entity.id
_entity.type
_entity.pdbx_description
1 polymer ?
#
loop_
_entity_poly.entity_id
_entity_poly.type
_entity_poly.pdbx_seq_one_letter_code
_entity_poly.pdbx_strand_id
1 'polypeptide(L)'
;MHYNIKGSVIDAQTKKPVVGAVIAVKWFRYKLAPIGLPTPKERYGTTEEITDSQGSFKIPNYPFGSHFIGIYKKGYVCWSSDSVFNPHGKDEDEMIVRRWLDVKHGMVIKLEPKTEGFPEVEHASFVCMDVDIKLSSPTPMFDKVTQEESETYENYIYKRNTK
;
A
#
# COMPACT_ATOMS: atom_id res chain seq x y z
N MET A 1 5.19 -5.06 -24.79
CA MET A 1 5.67 -3.68 -24.68
C MET A 1 5.11 -3.11 -23.39
N HIS A 2 5.94 -2.70 -22.44
CA HIS A 2 5.52 -1.97 -21.24
C HIS A 2 5.94 -0.50 -21.42
N TYR A 3 5.15 0.43 -20.89
CA TYR A 3 5.55 1.83 -20.77
C TYR A 3 5.61 2.20 -19.30
N ASN A 4 6.32 3.28 -18.99
CA ASN A 4 6.47 3.69 -17.60
C ASN A 4 5.42 4.72 -17.23
N ILE A 5 4.74 4.49 -16.10
CA ILE A 5 3.90 5.47 -15.47
C ILE A 5 4.74 6.29 -14.51
N LYS A 6 4.65 7.61 -14.66
CA LYS A 6 5.21 8.57 -13.71
C LYS A 6 4.10 9.08 -12.83
N GLY A 7 4.37 9.17 -11.53
CA GLY A 7 3.48 9.78 -10.56
C GLY A 7 4.28 10.57 -9.53
N SER A 8 3.57 11.18 -8.60
CA SER A 8 4.16 11.91 -7.48
C SER A 8 3.42 11.60 -6.18
N VAL A 9 4.16 11.71 -5.08
CA VAL A 9 3.63 11.60 -3.72
C VAL A 9 3.80 12.95 -3.05
N ILE A 10 2.70 13.48 -2.51
CA ILE A 10 2.68 14.75 -1.78
C ILE A 10 2.06 14.56 -0.41
N ASP A 11 2.42 15.46 0.49
CA ASP A 11 1.83 15.55 1.81
C ASP A 11 0.41 16.14 1.67
N ALA A 12 -0.57 15.45 2.24
CA ALA A 12 -1.97 15.83 2.11
C ALA A 12 -2.27 17.19 2.75
N GLN A 13 -1.54 17.60 3.79
CA GLN A 13 -1.75 18.86 4.50
C GLN A 13 -0.94 19.99 3.85
N THR A 14 0.37 19.81 3.69
CA THR A 14 1.28 20.87 3.26
C THR A 14 1.37 21.01 1.74
N LYS A 15 0.87 20.02 0.97
CA LYS A 15 1.01 19.90 -0.49
C LYS A 15 2.45 19.83 -0.98
N LYS A 16 3.43 19.68 -0.09
CA LYS A 16 4.84 19.54 -0.45
C LYS A 16 5.15 18.12 -0.92
N PRO A 17 6.17 17.93 -1.77
CA PRO A 17 6.61 16.60 -2.16
C PRO A 17 7.06 15.75 -0.97
N VAL A 18 6.69 14.48 -0.96
CA VAL A 18 7.16 13.52 0.03
C VAL A 18 8.34 12.77 -0.54
N VAL A 19 9.54 13.12 -0.06
CA VAL A 19 10.81 12.49 -0.46
C VAL A 19 11.03 11.21 0.33
N GLY A 20 11.48 10.14 -0.31
CA GLY A 20 11.81 8.88 0.38
C GLY A 20 10.61 8.09 0.88
N ALA A 21 9.45 8.20 0.22
CA ALA A 21 8.36 7.24 0.37
C ALA A 21 8.66 6.01 -0.47
N VAL A 22 8.40 4.82 0.07
CA VAL A 22 8.56 3.55 -0.64
C VAL A 22 7.24 3.20 -1.31
N ILE A 23 7.31 2.90 -2.61
CA ILE A 23 6.21 2.37 -3.39
C ILE A 23 6.50 0.90 -3.63
N ALA A 24 5.54 0.03 -3.31
CA ALA A 24 5.56 -1.37 -3.67
C ALA A 24 4.35 -1.71 -4.54
N VAL A 25 4.60 -2.38 -5.66
CA VAL A 25 3.58 -2.77 -6.61
C VAL A 25 3.66 -4.27 -6.87
N LYS A 26 2.54 -4.95 -6.66
CA LYS A 26 2.33 -6.31 -7.12
C LYS A 26 1.56 -6.29 -8.44
N TRP A 27 2.14 -6.93 -9.46
CA TRP A 27 1.48 -7.12 -10.75
C TRP A 27 0.98 -8.54 -10.89
N PHE A 28 -0.27 -8.70 -11.32
CA PHE A 28 -0.87 -10.02 -11.54
C PHE A 28 -1.80 -10.01 -12.76
N ARG A 29 -2.02 -11.18 -13.34
CA ARG A 29 -3.00 -11.37 -14.42
C ARG A 29 -3.89 -12.56 -14.11
N TYR A 30 -5.10 -12.52 -14.65
CA TYR A 30 -6.01 -13.66 -14.60
C TYR A 30 -5.72 -14.59 -15.78
N LYS A 31 -5.53 -15.87 -15.50
CA LYS A 31 -5.49 -16.90 -16.55
C LYS A 31 -6.91 -17.25 -16.96
N LEU A 32 -7.09 -17.63 -18.23
CA LEU A 32 -8.32 -18.27 -18.69
C LEU A 32 -8.54 -19.55 -17.88
N ALA A 33 -9.73 -19.68 -17.31
CA ALA A 33 -10.18 -20.90 -16.65
C ALA A 33 -11.37 -21.52 -17.41
N PRO A 34 -11.55 -22.84 -17.33
CA PRO A 34 -12.78 -23.48 -17.77
C PRO A 34 -14.01 -22.85 -17.12
N ILE A 35 -15.13 -22.85 -17.84
CA ILE A 35 -16.41 -22.34 -17.33
C ILE A 35 -16.76 -23.07 -16.03
N GLY A 36 -17.08 -22.30 -14.98
CA GLY A 36 -17.44 -22.83 -13.65
C GLY A 36 -16.29 -22.95 -12.65
N LEU A 37 -15.04 -22.68 -13.06
CA LEU A 37 -13.89 -22.65 -12.14
C LEU A 37 -13.38 -21.21 -11.94
N PRO A 38 -12.89 -20.87 -10.74
CA PRO A 38 -12.28 -19.57 -10.48
C PRO A 38 -11.06 -19.35 -11.38
N THR A 39 -10.92 -18.17 -11.95
CA THR A 39 -9.77 -17.80 -12.78
C THR A 39 -8.50 -17.71 -11.94
N PRO A 40 -7.48 -18.55 -12.19
CA PRO A 40 -6.27 -18.51 -11.39
C PRO A 40 -5.54 -17.17 -11.58
N LYS A 41 -5.12 -16.57 -10.47
CA LYS A 41 -4.25 -15.39 -10.47
C LYS A 41 -2.81 -15.84 -10.67
N GLU A 42 -2.16 -15.32 -11.70
CA GLU A 42 -0.73 -15.50 -11.92
C GLU A 42 0.00 -14.21 -11.60
N ARG A 43 1.02 -14.29 -10.75
CA ARG A 43 1.93 -13.19 -10.51
C ARG A 43 2.75 -12.92 -11.76
N TYR A 44 2.79 -11.66 -12.15
CA TYR A 44 3.55 -11.20 -13.30
C TYR A 44 4.86 -10.51 -12.90
N GLY A 45 4.90 -9.87 -11.73
CA GLY A 45 6.11 -9.27 -11.19
C GLY A 45 5.85 -8.44 -9.95
N THR A 46 6.94 -7.92 -9.37
CA THR A 46 6.91 -6.95 -8.27
C THR A 46 7.82 -5.79 -8.64
N THR A 47 7.43 -4.59 -8.26
CA THR A 47 8.23 -3.37 -8.45
C THR A 47 8.31 -2.64 -7.13
N GLU A 48 9.50 -2.23 -6.74
CA GLU A 48 9.71 -1.29 -5.66
C GLU A 48 10.43 -0.06 -6.18
N GLU A 49 10.06 1.11 -5.66
CA GLU A 49 10.68 2.38 -6.02
C GLU A 49 10.65 3.32 -4.81
N ILE A 50 11.58 4.26 -4.75
CA ILE A 50 11.62 5.28 -3.69
C ILE A 50 11.39 6.65 -4.33
N THR A 51 10.53 7.47 -3.74
CA THR A 51 10.31 8.82 -4.26
C THR A 51 11.56 9.69 -4.17
N ASP A 52 11.84 10.41 -5.25
CA ASP A 52 12.99 11.31 -5.35
C ASP A 52 12.78 12.64 -4.59
N SER A 53 13.73 13.58 -4.74
CA SER A 53 13.67 14.91 -4.12
C SER A 53 12.45 15.75 -4.51
N GLN A 54 11.79 15.42 -5.62
CA GLN A 54 10.56 16.06 -6.10
C GLN A 54 9.33 15.21 -5.74
N GLY A 55 9.48 14.20 -4.88
CA GLY A 55 8.42 13.26 -4.52
C GLY A 55 7.96 12.40 -5.69
N SER A 56 8.73 12.34 -6.78
CA SER A 56 8.34 11.65 -8.00
C SER A 56 8.77 10.19 -7.97
N PHE A 57 7.99 9.33 -8.62
CA PHE A 57 8.32 7.91 -8.81
C PHE A 57 7.96 7.45 -10.21
N LYS A 58 8.50 6.30 -10.59
CA LYS A 58 8.30 5.68 -11.89
C LYS A 58 8.12 4.18 -11.74
N ILE A 59 6.99 3.66 -12.23
CA ILE A 59 6.70 2.23 -12.21
C ILE A 59 6.37 1.73 -13.63
N PRO A 60 6.68 0.47 -13.97
CA PRO A 60 6.24 -0.10 -15.24
C PRO A 60 4.72 -0.18 -15.27
N ASN A 61 4.11 -0.15 -16.45
CA ASN A 61 2.70 -0.47 -16.63
C ASN A 61 2.54 -1.67 -17.56
N TYR A 62 1.70 -2.60 -17.16
CA TYR A 62 1.39 -3.80 -17.91
C TYR A 62 -0.08 -3.76 -18.36
N PRO A 63 -0.39 -3.43 -19.63
CA PRO A 63 -1.75 -3.17 -20.10
C PRO A 63 -2.73 -4.34 -19.94
N PHE A 64 -2.23 -5.56 -19.87
CA PHE A 64 -3.04 -6.79 -19.75
C PHE A 64 -3.00 -7.41 -18.35
N GLY A 65 -2.50 -6.66 -17.36
CA GLY A 65 -2.42 -7.06 -15.96
C GLY A 65 -3.21 -6.12 -15.05
N SER A 66 -3.57 -6.63 -13.88
CA SER A 66 -4.06 -5.84 -12.75
C SER A 66 -2.92 -5.66 -11.74
N HIS A 67 -3.12 -4.79 -10.76
CA HIS A 67 -2.11 -4.41 -9.81
C HIS A 67 -2.68 -4.15 -8.42
N PHE A 68 -1.82 -4.30 -7.42
CA PHE A 68 -2.02 -3.78 -6.08
C PHE A 68 -0.83 -2.90 -5.72
N ILE A 69 -1.08 -1.75 -5.10
CA ILE A 69 -0.03 -0.83 -4.67
C ILE A 69 -0.17 -0.57 -3.18
N GLY A 70 0.96 -0.65 -2.48
CA GLY A 70 1.20 -0.04 -1.18
C GLY A 70 2.19 1.12 -1.32
N ILE A 71 1.94 2.24 -0.64
CA ILE A 71 2.87 3.36 -0.54
C ILE A 71 2.98 3.73 0.93
N TYR A 72 4.21 3.74 1.44
CA TYR A 72 4.45 4.05 2.84
C TYR A 72 5.69 4.92 3.06
N LYS A 73 5.58 5.78 4.06
CA LYS A 73 6.68 6.52 4.65
C LYS A 73 6.39 6.68 6.13
N LYS A 74 7.38 6.39 6.99
CA LYS A 74 7.26 6.62 8.44
C LYS A 74 6.76 8.05 8.73
N GLY A 75 5.78 8.15 9.64
CA GLY A 75 5.10 9.39 10.00
C GLY A 75 3.87 9.71 9.16
N TYR A 76 3.54 8.88 8.16
CA TYR A 76 2.33 9.00 7.35
C TYR A 76 1.43 7.77 7.51
N VAL A 77 0.15 7.93 7.17
CA VAL A 77 -0.80 6.84 6.99
C VAL A 77 -0.42 6.08 5.72
N CYS A 78 -0.34 4.75 5.82
CA CYS A 78 -0.10 3.88 4.68
C CYS A 78 -1.21 4.01 3.65
N TRP A 79 -0.81 4.18 2.40
CA TRP A 79 -1.75 4.32 1.29
C TRP A 79 -1.79 3.01 0.50
N SER A 80 -2.99 2.56 0.13
CA SER A 80 -3.13 1.45 -0.81
C SER A 80 -4.11 1.75 -1.95
N SER A 81 -3.95 1.02 -3.05
CA SER A 81 -4.81 1.16 -4.23
C SER A 81 -6.15 0.44 -4.11
N ASP A 82 -6.36 -0.33 -3.04
CA ASP A 82 -7.57 -1.16 -2.82
C ASP A 82 -8.36 -0.74 -1.58
N SER A 83 -7.71 -0.08 -0.62
CA SER A 83 -8.31 0.30 0.66
C SER A 83 -7.79 1.66 1.14
N VAL A 84 -8.53 2.27 2.06
CA VAL A 84 -8.15 3.48 2.78
C VAL A 84 -8.28 3.20 4.26
N PHE A 85 -7.23 3.52 5.01
CA PHE A 85 -7.30 3.57 6.45
C PHE A 85 -8.02 4.86 6.89
N ASN A 86 -9.13 4.71 7.60
CA ASN A 86 -9.91 5.78 8.18
C ASN A 86 -9.64 5.82 9.70
N PRO A 87 -8.79 6.74 10.20
CA PRO A 87 -8.43 6.80 11.61
C PRO A 87 -9.59 7.19 12.54
N HIS A 88 -10.74 7.61 11.99
CA HIS A 88 -11.92 8.00 12.75
C HIS A 88 -13.01 6.91 12.77
N GLY A 89 -12.75 5.75 12.16
CA GLY A 89 -13.67 4.62 12.21
C GLY A 89 -13.83 4.09 13.63
N LYS A 90 -15.04 3.66 13.99
CA LYS A 90 -15.35 3.12 15.33
C LYS A 90 -15.05 1.63 15.47
N ASP A 91 -14.98 0.92 14.34
CA ASP A 91 -14.71 -0.51 14.22
C ASP A 91 -13.88 -0.80 12.95
N GLU A 92 -13.51 -2.07 12.75
CA GLU A 92 -12.65 -2.49 11.64
C GLU A 92 -13.27 -2.17 10.26
N ASP A 93 -14.59 -2.31 10.10
CA ASP A 93 -15.29 -2.06 8.84
C ASP A 93 -15.31 -0.56 8.50
N GLU A 94 -15.47 0.30 9.52
CA GLU A 94 -15.37 1.76 9.35
C GLU A 94 -13.92 2.23 9.15
N MET A 95 -12.95 1.52 9.72
CA MET A 95 -11.52 1.87 9.63
C MET A 95 -10.87 1.44 8.31
N ILE A 96 -11.39 0.41 7.62
CA ILE A 96 -10.84 -0.06 6.36
C ILE A 96 -11.89 0.10 5.25
N VAL A 97 -11.83 1.24 4.57
CA VAL A 97 -12.77 1.56 3.50
C VAL A 97 -12.21 1.11 2.16
N ARG A 98 -12.91 0.20 1.47
CA ARG A 98 -12.49 -0.24 0.13
C ARG A 98 -12.52 0.90 -0.86
N ARG A 99 -11.44 1.00 -1.64
CA ARG A 99 -11.26 1.99 -2.70
C ARG A 99 -10.44 1.37 -3.82
N TRP A 100 -11.05 1.20 -4.99
CA TRP A 100 -10.36 0.70 -6.18
C TRP A 100 -9.79 1.88 -6.98
N LEU A 101 -8.47 2.01 -7.02
CA LEU A 101 -7.77 3.02 -7.80
C LEU A 101 -6.76 2.40 -8.76
N ASP A 102 -6.97 2.64 -10.04
CA ASP A 102 -5.99 2.30 -11.07
C ASP A 102 -4.84 3.31 -11.14
N VAL A 103 -3.65 2.79 -11.42
CA VAL A 103 -2.47 3.58 -11.75
C VAL A 103 -2.65 4.29 -13.09
N LYS A 104 -2.33 5.58 -13.13
CA LYS A 104 -2.33 6.38 -14.35
C LYS A 104 -1.16 7.35 -14.41
N HIS A 105 -0.74 7.68 -15.62
CA HIS A 105 0.30 8.68 -15.84
C HIS A 105 -0.13 10.04 -15.25
N GLY A 106 0.78 10.69 -14.53
CA GLY A 106 0.51 11.96 -13.86
C GLY A 106 -0.32 11.83 -12.57
N MET A 107 -0.47 10.62 -12.02
CA MET A 107 -1.20 10.47 -10.75
C MET A 107 -0.46 11.17 -9.60
N VAL A 108 -1.26 11.81 -8.73
CA VAL A 108 -0.79 12.46 -7.50
C VAL A 108 -1.37 11.71 -6.33
N ILE A 109 -0.52 11.02 -5.58
CA ILE A 109 -0.88 10.33 -4.35
C ILE A 109 -0.68 11.29 -3.19
N LYS A 110 -1.69 11.39 -2.33
CA LYS A 110 -1.65 12.22 -1.12
C LYS A 110 -1.44 11.29 0.07
N LEU A 111 -0.34 11.47 0.80
CA LEU A 111 -0.12 10.80 2.08
C LEU A 111 -0.57 11.72 3.21
N GLU A 112 -1.43 11.21 4.06
CA GLU A 112 -1.89 11.92 5.25
C GLU A 112 -0.87 11.73 6.37
N PRO A 113 -0.35 12.80 6.99
CA PRO A 113 0.55 12.63 8.13
C PRO A 113 -0.23 12.09 9.33
N LYS A 114 0.43 11.25 10.13
CA LYS A 114 -0.13 10.78 11.40
C LYS A 114 -0.24 11.99 12.35
N THR A 115 -1.43 12.20 12.92
CA THR A 115 -1.68 13.31 13.85
C THR A 115 -1.50 12.87 15.30
N GLU A 116 -1.58 13.82 16.23
CA GLU A 116 -1.66 13.47 17.65
C GLU A 116 -2.91 12.61 17.92
N GLY A 117 -2.75 11.58 18.78
CA GLY A 117 -3.82 10.62 19.08
C GLY A 117 -4.12 9.63 17.96
N PHE A 118 -3.25 9.50 16.96
CA PHE A 118 -3.43 8.56 15.86
C PHE A 118 -3.51 7.10 16.36
N PRO A 119 -4.45 6.28 15.84
CA PRO A 119 -4.63 4.89 16.24
C PRO A 119 -3.53 3.99 15.65
N GLU A 120 -2.36 4.00 16.30
CA GLU A 120 -1.15 3.32 15.82
C GLU A 120 -1.32 1.80 15.68
N VAL A 121 -2.03 1.15 16.61
CA VAL A 121 -2.19 -0.32 16.58
C VAL A 121 -3.10 -0.75 15.45
N GLU A 122 -4.19 -0.02 15.24
CA GLU A 122 -5.15 -0.28 14.17
C GLU A 122 -4.53 0.01 12.80
N HIS A 123 -3.72 1.08 12.71
CA HIS A 123 -2.94 1.35 11.52
C HIS A 123 -1.91 0.25 11.24
N ALA A 124 -1.17 -0.19 12.27
CA ALA A 124 -0.22 -1.28 12.15
C ALA A 124 -0.89 -2.58 11.68
N SER A 125 -2.07 -2.88 12.23
CA SER A 125 -2.94 -3.98 11.78
C SER A 125 -3.31 -3.81 10.30
N PHE A 126 -3.73 -2.61 9.89
CA PHE A 126 -4.03 -2.32 8.48
C PHE A 126 -2.84 -2.55 7.55
N VAL A 127 -1.65 -2.07 7.92
CA VAL A 127 -0.42 -2.29 7.13
C VAL A 127 -0.14 -3.79 6.99
N CYS A 128 -0.12 -4.52 8.10
CA CYS A 128 0.26 -5.93 8.09
C CYS A 128 -0.82 -6.83 7.45
N MET A 129 -2.09 -6.62 7.81
CA MET A 129 -3.18 -7.55 7.48
C MET A 129 -3.91 -7.20 6.18
N ASP A 130 -3.88 -5.95 5.74
CA ASP A 130 -4.47 -5.55 4.46
C ASP A 130 -3.41 -5.34 3.39
N VAL A 131 -2.41 -4.50 3.65
CA VAL A 131 -1.45 -4.06 2.62
C VAL A 131 -0.40 -5.13 2.32
N ASP A 132 0.32 -5.61 3.34
CA ASP A 132 1.41 -6.58 3.17
C ASP A 132 0.89 -7.94 2.65
N ILE A 133 -0.23 -8.42 3.19
CA ILE A 133 -0.90 -9.63 2.68
C ILE A 133 -1.27 -9.49 1.20
N LYS A 134 -1.78 -8.33 0.76
CA LYS A 134 -2.14 -8.12 -0.65
C LYS A 134 -0.93 -8.01 -1.55
N LEU A 135 0.18 -7.41 -1.10
CA LEU A 135 1.47 -7.43 -1.81
C LEU A 135 1.97 -8.87 -1.98
N SER A 136 1.90 -9.71 -0.94
CA SER A 136 2.20 -11.17 -0.94
C SER A 136 3.31 -11.56 -1.93
N SER A 137 4.42 -10.83 -1.85
CA SER A 137 5.61 -10.96 -2.67
C SER A 137 6.76 -10.38 -1.89
N PRO A 138 8.00 -10.85 -2.09
CA PRO A 138 9.15 -10.18 -1.50
C PRO A 138 9.16 -8.70 -1.91
N THR A 139 9.06 -7.83 -0.92
CA THR A 139 9.09 -6.37 -1.05
C THR A 139 10.09 -5.83 -0.02
N PRO A 140 11.38 -6.17 -0.13
CA PRO A 140 12.36 -5.89 0.92
C PRO A 140 12.50 -4.41 1.28
N MET A 141 12.22 -3.48 0.35
CA MET A 141 12.21 -2.05 0.71
C MET A 141 10.96 -1.69 1.51
N PHE A 142 9.80 -2.23 1.12
CA PHE A 142 8.54 -2.03 1.81
C PHE A 142 8.58 -2.65 3.21
N ASP A 143 8.95 -3.93 3.29
CA ASP A 143 9.10 -4.70 4.53
C ASP A 143 10.01 -3.97 5.53
N LYS A 144 11.11 -3.36 5.02
CA LYS A 144 12.03 -2.57 5.85
C LYS A 144 11.38 -1.29 6.36
N VAL A 145 10.59 -0.58 5.56
CA VAL A 145 9.97 0.67 5.99
C VAL A 145 8.76 0.42 6.89
N THR A 146 8.08 -0.73 6.78
CA THR A 146 6.94 -1.13 7.61
C THR A 146 7.32 -1.92 8.86
N GLN A 147 8.60 -2.23 9.06
CA GLN A 147 9.07 -3.03 10.20
C GLN A 147 8.53 -2.56 11.56
N GLU A 148 8.51 -1.26 11.84
CA GLU A 148 7.98 -0.73 13.11
C GLU A 148 6.46 -0.96 13.27
N GLU A 149 5.71 -0.97 12.16
CA GLU A 149 4.28 -1.31 12.16
C GLU A 149 4.12 -2.80 12.48
N SER A 150 4.93 -3.67 11.86
CA SER A 150 4.93 -5.11 12.15
C SER A 150 5.22 -5.41 13.62
N GLU A 151 6.28 -4.81 14.17
CA GLU A 151 6.63 -4.94 15.59
C GLU A 151 5.52 -4.42 16.51
N THR A 152 4.87 -3.31 16.15
CA THR A 152 3.74 -2.75 16.91
C THR A 152 2.56 -3.71 16.94
N TYR A 153 2.19 -4.27 15.79
CA TYR A 153 1.08 -5.22 15.68
C TYR A 153 1.37 -6.55 16.39
N GLU A 154 2.56 -7.13 16.21
CA GLU A 154 2.96 -8.36 16.87
C GLU A 154 2.92 -8.23 18.41
N ASN A 155 3.44 -7.13 18.94
CA ASN A 155 3.41 -6.85 20.37
C ASN A 155 1.98 -6.71 20.91
N TYR A 156 1.07 -6.13 20.13
CA TYR A 156 -0.35 -6.05 20.50
C TYR A 156 -1.00 -7.44 20.57
N ILE A 157 -0.79 -8.28 19.55
CA ILE A 157 -1.33 -9.65 19.50
C ILE A 157 -0.78 -10.49 20.66
N TYR A 158 0.53 -10.42 20.93
CA TYR A 158 1.15 -11.13 22.04
C TYR A 158 0.50 -10.76 23.38
N LYS A 159 0.38 -9.46 23.68
CA LYS A 159 -0.24 -8.97 24.92
C LYS A 159 -1.71 -9.37 25.06
N ARG A 160 -2.44 -9.46 23.94
CA ARG A 160 -3.83 -9.91 23.92
C ARG A 160 -3.97 -11.40 24.24
N ASN A 161 -3.03 -12.22 23.77
CA ASN A 161 -3.06 -13.67 23.97
C ASN A 161 -2.50 -14.13 25.33
N THR A 162 -1.76 -13.26 26.04
CA THR A 162 -1.21 -13.55 27.37
C THR A 162 -2.10 -13.07 28.52
N LYS A 163 -3.28 -12.51 28.22
CA LYS A 163 -4.30 -12.10 29.20
C LYS A 163 -5.46 -13.09 29.20
#